data_AF-A0A537HYE8-F1
#
_entry.id   AF-A0A537HYE8-F1
#
_cell.length_a   1.000
_cell.length_b   1.000
_cell.length_c   1.000
_cell.angle_alpha   90.00
_cell.angle_beta   90.00
_cell.angle_gamma   90.00
#
_symmetry.space_group_name_H-M   'P 1'
#
loop_
_entity.id
_entity.type
_entity.pdbx_description
1 polymer ?
#
loop_
_entity_poly.entity_id
_entity_poly.type
_entity_poly.pdbx_seq_one_letter_code
_entity_poly.pdbx_strand_id
1 'polypeptide(L)'
;MARVELKHLPKETSHEAVEFLQSKFETSAKVHGSTVDVEGVTDKQLRLIIRKFLHSRSMDEYRTVSEPGQVEILPPRPELEHVKIDKRVTAQAAQTMPWYFPGTPVLKPLGKKKQ
;
A
#
# COMPACT_ATOMS: atom_id res chain seq x y z
N MET A 1 4.75 -20.55 16.78
CA MET A 1 4.96 -19.31 17.55
C MET A 1 4.90 -18.16 16.56
N ALA A 2 4.21 -17.09 16.90
CA ALA A 2 4.12 -15.89 16.07
C ALA A 2 4.32 -14.63 16.92
N ARG A 3 5.11 -13.70 16.41
CA ARG A 3 5.45 -12.42 17.07
C ARG A 3 4.61 -11.28 16.51
N VAL A 4 4.20 -10.33 17.33
CA VAL A 4 3.57 -9.07 16.91
C VAL A 4 4.51 -7.92 17.17
N GLU A 5 4.68 -7.03 16.19
CA GLU A 5 5.38 -5.75 16.39
C GLU A 5 4.40 -4.58 16.49
N LEU A 6 4.44 -3.86 17.62
CA LEU A 6 3.54 -2.74 17.94
C LEU A 6 4.23 -1.37 17.79
N LYS A 7 5.43 -1.33 17.20
CA LYS A 7 6.33 -0.15 17.16
C LYS A 7 5.69 1.10 16.54
N HIS A 8 4.80 0.92 15.57
CA HIS A 8 4.17 2.02 14.84
C HIS A 8 2.84 2.49 15.44
N LEU A 9 2.35 1.85 16.51
CA LEU A 9 1.15 2.30 17.19
C LEU A 9 1.47 3.46 18.16
N PRO A 10 0.50 4.36 18.40
CA PRO A 10 0.56 5.29 19.53
C PRO A 10 0.76 4.53 20.86
N LYS A 11 1.45 5.16 21.83
CA LYS A 11 1.80 4.51 23.11
C LYS A 11 0.57 4.00 23.89
N GLU A 12 -0.52 4.74 23.87
CA GLU A 12 -1.76 4.35 24.55
C GLU A 12 -2.37 3.12 23.88
N THR A 13 -2.54 3.17 22.56
CA THR A 13 -3.07 2.05 21.77
C THR A 13 -2.18 0.81 21.84
N SER A 14 -0.86 0.97 21.91
CA SER A 14 0.05 -0.18 22.03
C SER A 14 -0.11 -0.88 23.38
N HIS A 15 -0.33 -0.14 24.47
CA HIS A 15 -0.66 -0.71 25.78
C HIS A 15 -1.99 -1.47 25.74
N GLU A 16 -3.03 -0.87 25.17
CA GLU A 16 -4.33 -1.52 25.00
C GLU A 16 -4.24 -2.79 24.13
N ALA A 17 -3.39 -2.79 23.11
CA ALA A 17 -3.16 -3.94 22.25
C ALA A 17 -2.50 -5.10 23.02
N VAL A 18 -1.54 -4.77 23.89
CA VAL A 18 -0.90 -5.76 24.77
C VAL A 18 -1.92 -6.39 25.72
N GLU A 19 -2.71 -5.58 26.41
CA GLU A 19 -3.77 -6.06 27.31
C GLU A 19 -4.81 -6.90 26.56
N PHE A 20 -5.20 -6.48 25.36
CA PHE A 20 -6.11 -7.23 24.51
C PHE A 20 -5.55 -8.61 24.14
N LEU A 21 -4.29 -8.68 23.71
CA LEU A 21 -3.63 -9.94 23.37
C LEU A 21 -3.47 -10.86 24.59
N GLN A 22 -3.10 -10.31 25.74
CA GLN A 22 -3.03 -11.05 27.00
C GLN A 22 -4.41 -11.57 27.42
N SER A 23 -5.48 -10.79 27.28
CA SER A 23 -6.84 -11.25 27.59
C SER A 23 -7.32 -12.37 26.66
N LYS A 24 -6.80 -12.43 25.42
CA LYS A 24 -7.19 -13.42 24.41
C LYS A 24 -6.41 -14.72 24.50
N PHE A 25 -5.15 -14.65 24.91
CA PHE A 25 -4.22 -15.78 24.86
C PHE A 25 -3.64 -16.17 26.23
N GLU A 26 -4.00 -15.42 27.28
CA GLU A 26 -3.63 -15.65 28.67
C GLU A 26 -2.13 -15.98 28.80
N THR A 27 -1.80 -17.19 29.26
CA THR A 27 -0.45 -17.69 29.51
C THR A 27 0.39 -17.85 28.23
N SER A 28 -0.24 -17.86 27.05
CA SER A 28 0.46 -18.05 25.77
C SER A 28 1.03 -16.76 25.18
N ALA A 29 0.73 -15.59 25.76
CA ALA A 29 1.22 -14.30 25.30
C ALA A 29 2.31 -13.74 26.23
N LYS A 30 3.54 -13.65 25.72
CA LYS A 30 4.71 -13.08 26.42
C LYS A 30 5.03 -11.71 25.85
N VAL A 31 5.17 -10.71 26.73
CA VAL A 31 5.41 -9.31 26.33
C VAL A 31 6.90 -8.99 26.43
N HIS A 32 7.45 -8.43 25.35
CA HIS A 32 8.84 -8.03 25.23
C HIS A 32 8.91 -6.58 24.73
N GLY A 33 8.71 -5.62 25.63
CA GLY A 33 8.73 -4.19 25.29
C GLY A 33 7.66 -3.84 24.25
N SER A 34 8.09 -3.54 23.01
CA SER A 34 7.19 -3.22 21.89
C SER A 34 6.73 -4.43 21.07
N THR A 35 7.09 -5.65 21.49
CA THR A 35 6.68 -6.88 20.79
C THR A 35 5.95 -7.83 21.71
N VAL A 36 5.06 -8.65 21.14
CA VAL A 36 4.31 -9.68 21.88
C VAL A 36 4.47 -11.01 21.16
N ASP A 37 4.98 -12.01 21.88
CA ASP A 37 5.18 -13.37 21.38
C ASP A 37 4.01 -14.25 21.80
N VAL A 38 3.35 -14.87 20.83
CA VAL A 38 2.18 -15.73 21.06
C VAL A 38 2.49 -17.16 20.62
N GLU A 39 2.37 -18.09 21.57
CA GLU A 39 2.53 -19.53 21.33
C GLU A 39 1.23 -20.16 20.79
N GLY A 40 1.33 -21.23 20.01
CA GLY A 40 0.16 -21.97 19.49
C GLY A 40 -0.67 -21.31 18.39
N VAL A 41 -0.30 -20.11 17.91
CA VAL A 41 -1.07 -19.35 16.92
C VAL A 41 -0.30 -19.19 15.61
N THR A 42 -1.01 -19.25 14.49
CA THR A 42 -0.45 -18.94 13.16
C THR A 42 -0.37 -17.43 12.92
N ASP A 43 0.58 -16.99 12.11
CA ASP A 43 0.72 -15.60 11.66
C ASP A 43 -0.59 -15.03 11.08
N LYS A 44 -1.31 -15.83 10.29
CA LYS A 44 -2.60 -15.43 9.69
C LYS A 44 -3.70 -15.19 10.73
N GLN A 45 -3.80 -16.07 11.73
CA GLN A 45 -4.77 -15.91 12.83
C GLN A 45 -4.43 -14.69 13.68
N LEU A 46 -3.15 -14.52 14.01
CA LEU A 46 -2.67 -13.39 14.78
C LEU A 46 -2.95 -12.06 14.05
N ARG A 47 -2.68 -12.02 12.74
CA ARG A 47 -3.02 -10.89 11.87
C ARG A 47 -4.51 -10.57 11.88
N LEU A 48 -5.37 -11.57 11.79
CA LEU A 48 -6.81 -11.38 11.83
C LEU A 48 -7.26 -10.76 13.17
N ILE A 49 -6.70 -11.25 14.28
CA ILE A 49 -7.03 -10.77 15.63
C ILE A 49 -6.58 -9.33 15.83
N ILE A 50 -5.36 -8.99 15.41
CA ILE A 50 -4.87 -7.61 15.43
C ILE A 50 -5.75 -6.71 14.57
N ARG A 51 -6.14 -7.17 13.38
CA ARG A 51 -7.00 -6.37 12.50
C ARG A 51 -8.36 -6.09 13.11
N LYS A 52 -8.94 -7.04 13.86
CA LYS A 52 -10.16 -6.83 14.64
C LYS A 52 -9.96 -5.80 15.76
N PHE A 53 -8.83 -5.85 16.46
CA PHE A 53 -8.49 -4.87 17.48
C PHE A 53 -8.39 -3.46 16.88
N LEU A 54 -7.66 -3.29 15.77
CA LEU A 54 -7.52 -2.00 15.09
C LEU A 54 -8.89 -1.45 14.65
N HIS A 55 -9.75 -2.31 14.11
CA HIS A 55 -11.11 -1.94 13.73
C HIS A 55 -11.93 -1.43 14.92
N SER A 56 -11.83 -2.09 16.08
CA SER A 56 -12.54 -1.67 17.30
C SER A 56 -12.08 -0.30 17.84
N ARG A 57 -10.89 0.16 17.42
CA ARG A 57 -10.32 1.46 17.77
C ARG A 57 -10.45 2.49 16.63
N SER A 58 -11.22 2.17 15.58
CA SER A 58 -11.37 3.01 14.38
C SER A 58 -10.04 3.32 13.67
N MET A 59 -9.08 2.39 13.73
CA MET A 59 -7.75 2.50 13.14
C MET A 59 -7.62 1.64 11.87
N ASP A 60 -8.67 1.62 11.03
CA ASP A 60 -8.75 0.78 9.82
C ASP A 60 -7.68 1.11 8.77
N GLU A 61 -7.12 2.32 8.83
CA GLU A 61 -6.06 2.79 7.96
C GLU A 61 -4.70 2.12 8.23
N TYR A 62 -4.50 1.62 9.45
CA TYR A 62 -3.29 0.88 9.80
C TYR A 62 -3.27 -0.47 9.09
N ARG A 63 -2.12 -0.80 8.51
CA ARG A 63 -1.98 -2.00 7.68
C ARG A 63 -1.27 -3.09 8.46
N THR A 64 -1.89 -4.26 8.53
CA THR A 64 -1.25 -5.45 9.10
C THR A 64 -0.61 -6.30 8.00
N VAL A 65 0.69 -6.59 8.11
CA VAL A 65 1.44 -7.49 7.22
C VAL A 65 1.81 -8.75 8.00
N SER A 66 1.58 -9.92 7.41
CA SER A 66 2.00 -11.20 7.98
C SER A 66 3.21 -11.72 7.23
N GLU A 67 4.29 -11.94 7.97
CA GLU A 67 5.49 -12.66 7.54
C GLU A 67 5.56 -14.01 8.28
N PRO A 68 6.36 -14.97 7.79
CA PRO A 68 6.50 -16.25 8.46
C PRO A 68 6.95 -16.09 9.93
N GLY A 69 6.05 -16.36 10.87
CA GLY A 69 6.31 -16.24 12.31
C GLY A 69 6.22 -14.82 12.88
N GLN A 70 5.83 -13.82 12.09
CA GLN A 70 5.75 -12.42 12.53
C GLN A 70 4.57 -11.68 11.91
N VAL A 71 3.99 -10.74 12.65
CA VAL A 71 2.98 -9.81 12.18
C VAL A 71 3.41 -8.40 12.53
N GLU A 72 3.54 -7.56 11.51
CA GLU A 72 3.91 -6.16 11.64
C GLU A 72 2.70 -5.27 11.41
N ILE A 73 2.55 -4.24 12.26
CA ILE A 73 1.56 -3.19 12.10
C ILE A 73 2.26 -1.98 11.47
N LEU A 74 1.92 -1.67 10.24
CA LEU A 74 2.43 -0.52 9.50
C LEU A 74 1.49 0.68 9.59
N PRO A 75 2.03 1.91 9.57
CA PRO A 75 1.20 3.11 9.53
C PRO A 75 0.36 3.19 8.24
N PRO A 76 -0.67 4.05 8.24
CA PRO A 76 -1.43 4.41 7.05
C PRO A 76 -0.51 4.73 5.87
N ARG A 77 -0.92 4.38 4.65
CA ARG A 77 -0.19 4.89 3.48
C ARG A 77 -0.35 6.41 3.49
N PRO A 78 0.72 7.17 3.26
CA PRO A 78 0.53 8.57 2.92
C PRO A 78 -0.40 8.59 1.71
N GLU A 79 -1.46 9.40 1.77
CA GLU A 79 -2.24 9.70 0.58
C GLU A 79 -1.25 10.27 -0.44
N LEU A 80 -0.87 9.45 -1.42
CA LEU A 80 -0.33 9.99 -2.65
C LEU A 80 -1.49 10.83 -3.17
N GLU A 81 -1.39 12.15 -3.04
CA GLU A 81 -2.30 13.06 -3.72
C GLU A 81 -2.40 12.53 -5.14
N HIS A 82 -3.57 12.00 -5.50
CA HIS A 82 -3.82 11.64 -6.88
C HIS A 82 -3.64 12.95 -7.61
N VAL A 83 -2.49 13.10 -8.30
CA VAL A 83 -2.24 14.24 -9.17
C VAL A 83 -3.47 14.30 -10.04
N LYS A 84 -4.31 15.32 -9.80
CA LYS A 84 -5.49 15.55 -10.60
C LYS A 84 -4.93 15.82 -11.98
N ILE A 85 -4.92 14.80 -12.83
CA ILE A 85 -4.56 14.98 -14.23
C ILE A 85 -5.60 15.97 -14.72
N ASP A 86 -5.17 17.22 -14.89
CA ASP A 86 -6.03 18.28 -15.37
C ASP A 86 -6.66 17.77 -16.66
N LYS A 87 -7.99 17.64 -16.66
CA LYS A 87 -8.81 17.23 -17.81
C LYS A 87 -8.72 18.21 -18.99
N ARG A 88 -7.76 19.14 -18.96
CA ARG A 88 -7.44 20.14 -19.98
C ARG A 88 -6.26 19.75 -20.86
N VAL A 89 -5.74 18.53 -20.76
CA VAL A 89 -5.04 17.95 -21.91
C VAL A 89 -6.11 17.58 -22.94
N THR A 90 -6.60 18.58 -23.68
CA THR A 90 -7.28 18.34 -24.95
C THR A 90 -6.36 17.48 -25.80
N ALA A 91 -6.72 16.21 -25.99
CA ALA A 91 -6.07 15.38 -26.98
C ALA A 91 -6.13 16.14 -28.31
N GLN A 92 -4.98 16.60 -28.81
CA GLN A 92 -4.92 17.23 -30.13
C GLN A 92 -5.32 16.16 -31.14
N ALA A 93 -6.54 16.27 -31.69
CA ALA A 93 -7.13 15.32 -32.64
C ALA A 93 -6.23 15.00 -33.86
N ALA A 94 -5.20 15.80 -34.09
CA ALA A 94 -4.16 15.56 -35.08
C ALA A 94 -3.38 14.25 -34.88
N GLN A 95 -3.33 13.69 -33.67
CA GLN A 95 -2.57 12.45 -33.41
C GLN A 95 -3.33 11.14 -33.73
N THR A 96 -4.63 11.21 -34.03
CA THR A 96 -5.44 10.02 -34.39
C THR A 96 -5.67 9.85 -35.89
N MET A 97 -5.17 10.76 -36.74
CA MET A 97 -5.27 10.62 -38.20
C MET A 97 -3.91 10.21 -38.77
N PRO A 98 -3.78 9.01 -39.37
CA PRO A 98 -2.45 8.50 -39.73
C PRO A 98 -1.70 9.38 -40.74
N TRP A 99 -2.37 10.02 -41.72
CA TRP A 99 -1.66 10.69 -42.82
C TRP A 99 -2.46 11.79 -43.54
N TYR A 100 -2.83 12.89 -42.87
CA TYR A 100 -3.26 14.07 -43.62
C TYR A 100 -2.77 15.39 -43.01
N PHE A 101 -1.77 15.99 -43.67
CA PHE A 101 -1.27 17.33 -43.37
C PHE A 101 -1.66 18.29 -44.51
N PRO A 102 -2.83 18.95 -44.45
CA PRO A 102 -3.20 19.91 -45.47
C PRO A 102 -2.25 21.12 -45.40
N GLY A 103 -1.39 21.28 -46.42
CA GLY A 103 -0.48 22.42 -46.55
C GLY A 103 1.01 22.07 -46.69
N THR A 104 1.40 20.79 -46.66
CA THR A 104 2.81 20.43 -46.92
C THR A 104 3.13 20.55 -48.42
N PRO A 105 4.14 21.33 -48.82
CA PRO A 105 4.55 21.38 -50.23
C PRO A 105 5.11 20.01 -50.65
N VAL A 106 4.51 19.42 -51.70
CA VAL A 106 4.96 18.15 -52.27
C VAL A 106 6.35 18.36 -52.87
N LEU A 107 7.37 17.68 -52.33
CA LEU A 107 8.72 17.69 -52.88
C LEU A 107 8.69 17.04 -54.28
N LYS A 108 8.97 17.83 -55.31
CA LYS A 108 9.09 17.30 -56.68
C LYS A 108 10.35 16.44 -56.76
N PRO A 109 10.30 15.23 -57.34
CA PRO A 109 11.46 14.36 -57.42
C PRO A 109 12.55 15.00 -58.28
N LEU A 110 13.78 15.02 -57.77
CA LEU A 110 14.98 15.48 -58.47
C LEU A 110 15.19 14.59 -59.71
N GLY A 111 15.08 15.18 -60.90
CA GLY A 111 15.34 14.49 -62.16
C GLY A 111 16.75 13.89 -62.17
N LYS A 112 16.86 12.59 -62.42
CA LYS A 112 18.16 11.91 -62.53
C LYS A 112 18.91 12.45 -63.75
N LYS A 113 20.05 13.11 -63.55
CA LYS A 113 21.03 13.37 -64.61
C LYS A 113 21.56 12.02 -65.11
N LYS A 114 21.40 11.74 -66.40
CA LYS A 114 22.16 10.69 -67.11
C LYS A 114 23.59 11.20 -67.34
N GLN A 115 24.53 10.25 -67.27
CA GLN A 115 25.96 10.40 -67.58
C GLN A 115 26.19 11.09 -68.92
#